data_AF-A0A5C5UNW9-F1
#
_entry.id   AF-A0A5C5UNW9-F1
#
_cell.length_a   1.000
_cell.length_b   1.000
_cell.length_c   1.000
_cell.angle_alpha   90.00
_cell.angle_beta   90.00
_cell.angle_gamma   90.00
#
_symmetry.space_group_name_H-M   'P 1'
#
loop_
_entity.id
_entity.type
_entity.pdbx_description
1 polymer ?
#
loop_
_entity_poly.entity_id
_entity_poly.type
_entity_poly.pdbx_seq_one_letter_code
_entity_poly.pdbx_strand_id
1 'polypeptide(L)'
;MAWWYQDDGHFKQKDGIPKKIILSTDSFSLKENHFLIDFLQQKYDLRFSIDTQNRLLLYDQFQIIYFLKLIEPHIHKSMARKTLVLSEPKKIATRSTIYLPSDISLTKPTVEINEQYKKLPKLVPLAEEPIEFFKLYFSLQKTLQPTKPYQIKINAESQKTLGQLKVQTGLNLSQLTALCFKL
;
A
#
# COMPACT_ATOMS: atom_id res chain seq x y z
N MET A 1 4.22 -0.60 -19.95
CA MET A 1 4.41 -0.04 -18.59
C MET A 1 5.87 -0.13 -18.15
N ALA A 2 6.45 -1.34 -18.08
CA ALA A 2 7.83 -1.51 -17.60
C ALA A 2 8.89 -0.75 -18.43
N TRP A 3 8.79 -0.72 -19.77
CA TRP A 3 9.70 0.09 -20.60
C TRP A 3 9.57 1.58 -20.31
N TRP A 4 8.34 2.12 -20.35
CA TRP A 4 8.09 3.52 -20.02
C TRP A 4 8.65 3.92 -18.65
N TYR A 5 8.48 3.08 -17.62
CA TYR A 5 9.08 3.34 -16.30
C TYR A 5 10.62 3.25 -16.30
N GLN A 6 11.21 2.34 -17.08
CA GLN A 6 12.66 2.22 -17.19
C GLN A 6 13.30 3.43 -17.88
N ASP A 7 12.59 4.08 -18.80
CA ASP A 7 13.07 5.26 -19.50
C ASP A 7 12.75 6.53 -18.69
N ASP A 8 11.47 6.80 -18.46
CA ASP A 8 10.98 8.08 -17.90
C ASP A 8 10.56 8.01 -16.43
N GLY A 9 10.69 6.84 -15.80
CA GLY A 9 10.33 6.65 -14.41
C GLY A 9 11.42 7.05 -13.42
N HIS A 10 11.00 7.45 -12.23
CA HIS A 10 11.87 7.62 -11.08
C HIS A 10 11.22 7.08 -9.81
N PHE A 11 11.95 6.26 -9.06
CA PHE A 11 11.52 5.76 -7.76
C PHE A 11 12.31 6.41 -6.64
N LYS A 12 11.57 7.00 -5.70
CA LYS A 12 12.12 7.58 -4.49
C LYS A 12 11.80 6.70 -3.30
N GLN A 13 12.85 6.21 -2.65
CA GLN A 13 12.81 5.45 -1.42
C GLN A 13 13.64 6.17 -0.35
N LYS A 14 13.23 6.05 0.92
CA LYS A 14 14.03 6.52 2.07
C LYS A 14 13.95 5.50 3.20
N ASP A 15 15.09 5.05 3.69
CA ASP A 15 15.22 4.06 4.78
C ASP A 15 14.40 2.78 4.52
N GLY A 16 14.43 2.27 3.27
CA GLY A 16 13.63 1.10 2.87
C GLY A 16 12.14 1.34 2.64
N ILE A 17 11.65 2.57 2.89
CA ILE A 17 10.23 2.92 2.78
C ILE A 17 9.97 3.64 1.46
N PRO A 18 9.11 3.10 0.58
CA PRO A 18 8.65 3.78 -0.62
C PRO A 18 8.07 5.16 -0.30
N LYS A 19 8.43 6.18 -1.08
CA LYS A 19 7.91 7.54 -0.91
C LYS A 19 7.08 8.00 -2.08
N LYS A 20 7.57 7.77 -3.29
CA LYS A 20 6.83 8.07 -4.51
C LYS A 20 7.45 7.41 -5.73
N ILE A 21 6.63 7.20 -6.74
CA ILE A 21 7.05 7.01 -8.13
C ILE A 21 6.66 8.27 -8.90
N ILE A 22 7.54 8.68 -9.82
CA ILE A 22 7.33 9.76 -10.77
C ILE A 22 7.44 9.16 -12.17
N LEU A 23 6.55 9.53 -13.08
CA LEU A 23 6.70 9.30 -14.52
C LEU A 23 6.83 10.67 -15.20
N SER A 24 8.00 10.93 -15.81
CA SER A 24 8.24 12.16 -16.55
C SER A 24 7.31 12.21 -17.75
N THR A 25 6.38 13.17 -17.71
CA THR A 25 5.28 13.40 -18.65
C THR A 25 5.07 14.89 -18.87
N ASP A 26 6.07 15.69 -18.52
CA ASP A 26 6.10 17.14 -18.62
C ASP A 26 6.02 17.64 -20.06
N SER A 27 6.35 16.78 -21.03
CA SER A 27 6.17 17.04 -22.47
C SER A 27 4.74 16.85 -22.98
N PHE A 28 3.85 16.20 -22.21
CA PHE A 28 2.45 16.01 -22.59
C PHE A 28 1.60 17.20 -22.16
N SER A 29 0.50 17.43 -22.84
CA SER A 29 -0.52 18.38 -22.38
C SER A 29 -1.19 17.87 -21.10
N LEU A 30 -1.78 18.78 -20.33
CA LEU A 30 -2.58 18.41 -19.16
C LEU A 30 -3.72 17.46 -19.54
N LYS A 31 -4.36 17.65 -20.69
CA LYS A 31 -5.45 16.78 -21.15
C LYS A 31 -4.98 15.34 -21.38
N GLU A 32 -3.81 15.17 -22.00
CA GLU A 32 -3.19 13.86 -22.19
C GLU A 32 -2.83 13.22 -20.86
N ASN A 33 -2.30 13.99 -19.90
CA ASN A 33 -1.99 13.46 -18.57
C ASN A 33 -3.23 13.03 -17.79
N HIS A 34 -4.34 13.77 -17.86
CA HIS A 34 -5.61 13.34 -17.26
C HIS A 34 -6.13 12.05 -17.93
N PHE A 35 -6.07 11.98 -19.26
CA PHE A 35 -6.43 10.75 -19.98
C PHE A 35 -5.57 9.56 -19.55
N LEU A 36 -4.25 9.75 -19.39
CA LEU A 36 -3.34 8.71 -18.92
C LEU A 36 -3.66 8.28 -17.48
N ILE A 37 -3.97 9.22 -16.59
CA ILE A 37 -4.40 8.89 -15.22
C ILE A 37 -5.65 8.02 -15.24
N ASP A 38 -6.68 8.42 -16.01
CA ASP A 38 -7.93 7.68 -16.11
C ASP A 38 -7.69 6.27 -16.69
N PHE A 39 -6.86 6.17 -17.73
CA PHE A 39 -6.47 4.89 -18.33
C PHE A 39 -5.74 3.98 -17.33
N LEU A 40 -4.77 4.53 -16.58
CA LEU A 40 -4.01 3.78 -15.57
C LEU A 40 -4.90 3.30 -14.43
N GLN A 41 -5.86 4.14 -14.01
CA GLN A 41 -6.85 3.79 -13.00
C GLN A 41 -7.76 2.66 -13.50
N GLN A 42 -8.32 2.78 -14.70
CA GLN A 42 -9.25 1.76 -15.22
C GLN A 42 -8.57 0.42 -15.48
N LYS A 43 -7.32 0.45 -15.94
CA LYS A 43 -6.60 -0.76 -16.36
C LYS A 43 -5.89 -1.48 -15.22
N TYR A 44 -5.40 -0.72 -14.23
CA TYR A 44 -4.53 -1.23 -13.17
C TYR A 44 -4.94 -0.81 -11.76
N ASP A 45 -6.04 -0.08 -11.59
CA ASP A 45 -6.48 0.46 -10.29
C ASP A 45 -5.43 1.35 -9.60
N LEU A 46 -4.57 1.99 -10.39
CA LEU A 46 -3.51 2.88 -9.93
C LEU A 46 -3.93 4.35 -10.04
N ARG A 47 -3.97 5.03 -8.90
CA ARG A 47 -4.34 6.44 -8.74
C ARG A 47 -3.12 7.34 -8.79
N PHE A 48 -2.81 7.82 -9.98
CA PHE A 48 -1.80 8.85 -10.18
C PHE A 48 -2.38 10.26 -9.96
N SER A 49 -1.49 11.18 -9.61
CA SER A 49 -1.76 12.62 -9.50
C SER A 49 -0.76 13.40 -10.35
N ILE A 50 -1.06 14.66 -10.68
CA ILE A 50 -0.15 15.54 -11.43
C ILE A 50 0.57 16.48 -10.45
N ASP A 51 1.89 16.66 -10.56
CA ASP A 51 2.60 17.73 -9.83
C ASP A 51 2.64 19.07 -10.57
N THR A 52 3.26 20.04 -9.90
CA THR A 52 3.59 21.36 -10.43
C THR A 52 4.46 21.35 -11.68
N GLN A 53 5.11 20.24 -12.03
CA GLN A 53 5.92 20.08 -13.24
C GLN A 53 5.16 19.30 -14.33
N ASN A 54 3.85 19.09 -14.16
CA ASN A 54 3.03 18.34 -15.10
C ASN A 54 3.49 16.87 -15.28
N ARG A 55 3.97 16.24 -14.18
CA ARG A 55 4.37 14.84 -14.17
C ARG A 55 3.40 13.98 -13.39
N LEU A 56 3.24 12.72 -13.79
CA LEU A 56 2.45 11.75 -13.04
C LEU A 56 3.17 11.25 -11.80
N LEU A 57 2.44 11.16 -10.69
CA LEU A 57 2.93 10.78 -9.37
C LEU A 57 2.06 9.74 -8.70
N LEU A 58 2.71 8.71 -8.16
CA LEU A 58 2.11 7.72 -7.28
C LEU A 58 2.71 7.85 -5.88
N TYR A 59 1.90 8.20 -4.89
CA TYR A 59 2.33 8.45 -3.51
C TYR A 59 1.93 7.36 -2.52
N ASP A 60 0.82 6.68 -2.76
CA ASP A 60 0.30 5.67 -1.86
C ASP A 60 1.23 4.45 -1.84
N GLN A 61 1.75 4.10 -0.66
CA GLN A 61 2.79 3.05 -0.53
C GLN A 61 2.30 1.68 -1.00
N PHE A 62 1.04 1.35 -0.75
CA PHE A 62 0.45 0.10 -1.21
C PHE A 62 0.42 0.02 -2.73
N GLN A 63 -0.07 1.07 -3.39
CA GLN A 63 -0.05 1.15 -4.86
C GLN A 63 1.36 1.21 -5.44
N ILE A 64 2.33 1.87 -4.77
CA ILE A 64 3.73 1.87 -5.21
C ILE A 64 4.30 0.45 -5.21
N ILE A 65 4.10 -0.30 -4.12
CA ILE A 65 4.59 -1.68 -4.02
C ILE A 65 3.92 -2.54 -5.08
N TYR A 66 2.60 -2.43 -5.24
CA TYR A 66 1.87 -3.15 -6.28
C TYR A 66 2.39 -2.81 -7.68
N PHE A 67 2.57 -1.54 -8.01
CA PHE A 67 3.13 -1.11 -9.30
C PHE A 67 4.51 -1.71 -9.55
N LEU A 68 5.41 -1.65 -8.56
CA LEU A 68 6.77 -2.20 -8.70
C LEU A 68 6.73 -3.71 -8.91
N LYS A 69 5.84 -4.42 -8.21
CA LYS A 69 5.64 -5.86 -8.37
C LYS A 69 5.03 -6.24 -9.72
N LEU A 70 4.11 -5.41 -10.24
CA LEU A 70 3.53 -5.61 -11.56
C LEU A 70 4.58 -5.54 -12.68
N ILE A 71 5.58 -4.68 -12.55
CA ILE A 71 6.60 -4.48 -13.59
C ILE A 71 7.90 -5.26 -13.34
N GLU A 72 8.14 -5.74 -12.11
CA GLU A 72 9.36 -6.42 -11.67
C GLU A 72 9.85 -7.51 -12.65
N PRO A 73 8.99 -8.40 -13.20
CA PRO A 73 9.44 -9.44 -14.14
C PRO A 73 10.06 -8.90 -15.44
N HIS A 74 9.83 -7.62 -15.76
CA HIS A 74 10.23 -6.98 -17.00
C HIS A 74 11.31 -5.91 -16.81
N ILE A 75 11.83 -5.75 -15.59
CA ILE A 75 12.92 -4.81 -15.30
C ILE A 75 14.26 -5.46 -15.66
N HIS A 76 15.03 -4.78 -16.51
CA HIS A 76 16.38 -5.20 -16.85
C HIS A 76 17.33 -5.00 -15.65
N LYS A 77 18.33 -5.88 -15.50
CA LYS A 77 19.27 -5.85 -14.36
C LYS A 77 20.00 -4.51 -14.19
N SER A 78 20.33 -3.83 -15.28
CA SER A 78 20.96 -2.49 -15.23
C SER A 78 20.05 -1.41 -14.62
N MET A 79 18.74 -1.67 -14.56
CA MET A 79 17.74 -0.81 -13.95
C MET A 79 17.37 -1.23 -12.52
N ALA A 80 18.15 -2.10 -11.88
CA ALA A 80 17.92 -2.56 -10.51
C ALA A 80 17.80 -1.42 -9.48
N ARG A 81 18.42 -0.25 -9.73
CA ARG A 81 18.25 0.93 -8.85
C ARG A 81 16.79 1.44 -8.78
N LYS A 82 15.95 1.06 -9.74
CA LYS A 82 14.53 1.42 -9.84
C LYS A 82 13.61 0.35 -9.24
N THR A 83 14.13 -0.70 -8.61
CA THR A 83 13.34 -1.74 -7.95
C THR A 83 13.23 -1.50 -6.44
N LEU A 84 12.32 -2.22 -5.80
CA LEU A 84 12.06 -2.13 -4.37
C LEU A 84 13.11 -2.90 -3.56
N VAL A 85 13.69 -2.25 -2.56
CA VAL A 85 14.49 -2.93 -1.53
C VAL A 85 13.81 -2.70 -0.18
N LEU A 86 13.22 -3.75 0.38
CA LEU A 86 12.48 -3.66 1.63
C LEU A 86 13.44 -3.43 2.82
N SER A 87 13.08 -2.52 3.73
CA SER A 87 13.74 -2.42 5.05
C SER A 87 13.26 -3.50 6.00
N GLU A 88 14.07 -3.75 7.03
CA GLU A 88 13.62 -4.46 8.22
C GLU A 88 12.36 -3.82 8.85
N PRO A 89 11.40 -4.64 9.34
CA PRO A 89 10.24 -4.16 10.07
C PRO A 89 10.62 -3.31 11.28
N LYS A 90 10.14 -2.07 11.32
CA LYS A 90 10.26 -1.22 12.51
C LYS A 90 9.34 -1.74 13.61
N LYS A 91 9.80 -1.64 14.86
CA LYS A 91 9.01 -2.01 16.04
C LYS A 91 7.70 -1.22 16.08
N ILE A 92 6.58 -1.94 16.18
CA ILE A 92 5.26 -1.34 16.38
C ILE A 92 5.12 -0.91 17.84
N ALA A 93 4.57 0.28 18.06
CA ALA A 93 4.34 0.80 19.40
C ALA A 93 3.29 -0.03 20.14
N THR A 94 3.55 -0.34 21.41
CA THR A 94 2.64 -1.11 22.25
C THR A 94 1.27 -0.47 22.38
N ARG A 95 1.20 0.86 22.44
CA ARG A 95 -0.06 1.63 22.43
C ARG A 95 -0.19 2.33 21.08
N SER A 96 -1.31 2.14 20.41
CA SER A 96 -1.60 2.75 19.10
C SER A 96 -3.07 3.14 19.00
N THR A 97 -3.39 4.03 18.07
CA THR A 97 -4.77 4.36 17.69
C THR A 97 -5.06 3.73 16.34
N ILE A 98 -6.06 2.86 16.29
CA ILE A 98 -6.54 2.20 15.07
C ILE A 98 -7.83 2.90 14.64
N TYR A 99 -7.89 3.31 13.38
CA TYR A 99 -9.06 3.92 12.79
C TYR A 99 -9.83 2.86 12.00
N LEU A 100 -11.03 2.49 12.46
CA LEU A 100 -11.84 1.47 11.81
C LEU A 100 -13.09 2.08 11.20
N PRO A 101 -13.63 1.49 10.11
CA PRO A 101 -14.94 1.84 9.58
C PRO A 101 -16.03 1.93 10.67
N SER A 102 -16.92 2.92 10.57
CA SER A 102 -17.89 3.25 11.62
C SER A 102 -18.96 2.19 11.88
N ASP A 103 -19.13 1.25 10.94
CA ASP A 103 -19.95 0.04 11.04
C ASP A 103 -19.32 -1.01 11.96
N ILE A 104 -18.01 -0.94 12.21
CA ILE A 104 -17.34 -1.76 13.23
C ILE A 104 -17.45 -1.03 14.56
N SER A 105 -18.40 -1.46 15.40
CA SER A 105 -18.56 -0.93 16.75
C SER A 105 -17.97 -1.88 17.78
N LEU A 106 -16.96 -1.41 18.50
CA LEU A 106 -16.23 -2.17 19.52
C LEU A 106 -16.59 -1.69 20.92
N THR A 107 -16.84 -2.62 21.83
CA THR A 107 -17.14 -2.33 23.25
C THR A 107 -15.89 -2.45 24.13
N LYS A 108 -14.99 -3.37 23.78
CA LYS A 108 -13.70 -3.64 24.42
C LYS A 108 -12.61 -3.65 23.34
N PRO A 109 -12.25 -2.48 22.78
CA PRO A 109 -11.46 -2.41 21.54
C PRO A 109 -10.13 -3.13 21.61
N THR A 110 -9.43 -3.08 22.75
CA THR A 110 -8.15 -3.79 22.92
C THR A 110 -8.32 -5.30 22.80
N VAL A 111 -9.33 -5.88 23.45
CA VAL A 111 -9.55 -7.33 23.43
C VAL A 111 -10.02 -7.76 22.05
N GLU A 112 -11.02 -7.07 21.51
CA GLU A 112 -11.64 -7.44 20.23
C GLU A 112 -10.67 -7.30 19.05
N ILE A 113 -9.84 -6.26 19.01
CA ILE A 113 -8.85 -6.09 17.94
C ILE A 113 -7.74 -7.13 18.03
N ASN A 114 -7.22 -7.43 19.23
CA ASN A 114 -6.21 -8.48 19.37
C ASN A 114 -6.78 -9.86 19.01
N GLU A 115 -8.07 -10.11 19.25
CA GLU A 115 -8.74 -11.33 18.79
C GLU A 115 -8.74 -11.42 17.25
N GLN A 116 -9.05 -10.32 16.56
CA GLN A 116 -8.96 -10.28 15.08
C GLN A 116 -7.54 -10.51 14.57
N TYR A 117 -6.51 -10.10 15.32
CA TYR A 117 -5.12 -10.34 14.93
C TYR A 117 -4.72 -11.81 14.89
N LYS A 118 -5.50 -12.73 15.46
CA LYS A 118 -5.31 -14.18 15.25
C LYS A 118 -5.45 -14.59 13.77
N LYS A 119 -6.06 -13.74 12.93
CA LYS A 119 -6.17 -13.94 11.48
C LYS A 119 -4.96 -13.44 10.69
N LEU A 120 -4.03 -12.69 11.30
CA LEU A 120 -2.83 -12.17 10.61
C LEU A 120 -1.99 -13.27 9.93
N PRO A 121 -1.80 -14.47 10.51
CA PRO A 121 -1.06 -15.54 9.83
C PRO A 121 -1.64 -15.94 8.47
N LYS A 122 -2.96 -15.75 8.25
CA LYS A 122 -3.59 -16.00 6.94
C LYS A 122 -3.21 -14.96 5.89
N LEU A 123 -2.85 -13.74 6.32
CA LEU A 123 -2.45 -12.65 5.42
C LEU A 123 -1.01 -12.74 4.96
N VAL A 124 -0.13 -13.39 5.74
CA VAL A 124 1.30 -13.52 5.41
C VAL A 124 1.53 -14.20 4.05
N PRO A 125 1.00 -15.41 3.78
CA PRO A 125 1.21 -16.05 2.48
C PRO A 125 0.52 -15.27 1.34
N LEU A 126 -0.61 -14.61 1.60
CA LEU A 126 -1.26 -13.77 0.59
C LEU A 126 -0.37 -12.57 0.22
N ALA A 127 0.34 -11.98 1.18
CA ALA A 127 1.25 -10.88 0.92
C ALA A 127 2.48 -11.27 0.09
N GLU A 128 2.79 -12.57 -0.02
CA GLU A 128 3.82 -13.11 -0.92
C GLU A 128 3.37 -13.15 -2.39
N GLU A 129 2.06 -12.97 -2.63
CA GLU A 129 1.43 -12.85 -3.95
C GLU A 129 0.83 -11.44 -4.14
N PRO A 130 1.65 -10.40 -4.36
CA PRO A 130 1.23 -9.00 -4.25
C PRO A 130 0.08 -8.61 -5.19
N ILE A 131 0.00 -9.24 -6.36
CA ILE A 131 -1.05 -8.98 -7.35
C ILE A 131 -2.41 -9.47 -6.84
N GLU A 132 -2.45 -10.70 -6.32
CA GLU A 132 -3.70 -11.27 -5.78
C GLU A 132 -4.09 -10.61 -4.47
N PHE A 133 -3.11 -10.27 -3.62
CA PHE A 133 -3.36 -9.47 -2.42
C PHE A 133 -3.97 -8.11 -2.77
N PHE A 134 -3.48 -7.45 -3.82
CA PHE A 134 -4.00 -6.16 -4.26
C PHE A 134 -5.45 -6.26 -4.71
N LYS A 135 -5.79 -7.24 -5.55
CA LYS A 135 -7.17 -7.50 -5.98
C LYS A 135 -8.09 -7.80 -4.79
N LEU A 136 -7.65 -8.65 -3.86
CA LEU A 136 -8.39 -8.97 -2.64
C LEU A 136 -8.61 -7.71 -1.79
N TYR A 137 -7.59 -6.90 -1.60
CA TYR A 137 -7.70 -5.67 -0.82
C TYR A 137 -8.75 -4.73 -1.40
N PHE A 138 -8.69 -4.49 -2.71
CA PHE A 138 -9.63 -3.61 -3.40
C PHE A 138 -11.05 -4.15 -3.41
N SER A 139 -11.25 -5.47 -3.58
CA SER A 139 -12.59 -6.07 -3.51
C SER A 139 -13.21 -5.96 -2.11
N LEU A 140 -12.38 -5.98 -1.06
CA LEU A 140 -12.81 -5.79 0.33
C LEU A 140 -12.97 -4.32 0.73
N GLN A 141 -12.40 -3.38 -0.03
CA GLN A 141 -12.61 -1.96 0.18
C GLN A 141 -13.95 -1.52 -0.42
N LYS A 142 -14.92 -1.25 0.46
CA LYS A 142 -16.07 -0.40 0.10
C LYS A 142 -15.60 1.05 -0.01
N THR A 143 -16.37 1.86 -0.74
CA THR A 143 -16.22 3.34 -0.86
C THR A 143 -15.85 4.01 0.46
N LEU A 144 -15.17 5.17 0.39
CA LEU A 144 -14.77 5.99 1.53
C LEU A 144 -15.83 5.99 2.65
N GLN A 145 -15.57 5.24 3.71
CA GLN A 145 -16.43 5.19 4.89
C GLN A 145 -15.88 6.10 5.98
N PRO A 146 -16.75 6.76 6.76
CA PRO A 146 -16.32 7.45 7.97
C PRO A 146 -15.66 6.44 8.92
N THR A 147 -14.55 6.86 9.55
CA THR A 147 -13.81 6.01 10.49
C THR A 147 -13.93 6.52 11.92
N LYS A 148 -13.83 5.60 12.88
CA LYS A 148 -13.79 5.87 14.33
C LYS A 148 -12.43 5.47 14.91
N PRO A 149 -11.81 6.32 15.74
CA PRO A 149 -10.55 6.00 16.40
C PRO A 149 -10.76 5.09 17.61
N TYR A 150 -9.94 4.06 17.73
CA TYR A 150 -9.89 3.15 18.87
C TYR A 150 -8.45 3.09 19.40
N GLN A 151 -8.25 3.51 20.65
CA GLN A 151 -6.96 3.39 21.29
C GLN A 151 -6.80 2.01 21.93
N ILE A 152 -5.73 1.31 21.58
CA ILE A 152 -5.52 -0.08 22.02
C ILE A 152 -4.09 -0.34 22.49
N LYS A 153 -3.93 -1.42 23.25
CA LYS A 153 -2.64 -2.09 23.46
C LYS A 153 -2.51 -3.28 22.51
N ILE A 154 -1.47 -3.31 21.69
CA ILE A 154 -1.22 -4.40 20.73
C ILE A 154 -0.32 -5.45 21.40
N ASN A 155 -0.70 -6.73 21.33
CA ASN A 155 0.07 -7.84 21.87
C ASN A 155 1.42 -8.00 21.13
N ALA A 156 2.45 -8.41 21.86
CA ALA A 156 3.81 -8.51 21.34
C ALA A 156 3.94 -9.45 20.13
N GLU A 157 3.19 -10.57 20.13
CA GLU A 157 3.14 -11.51 19.01
C GLU A 157 2.62 -10.83 17.73
N SER A 158 1.47 -10.15 17.82
CA SER A 158 0.86 -9.46 16.69
C SER A 158 1.72 -8.29 16.19
N GLN A 159 2.48 -7.62 17.06
CA GLN A 159 3.37 -6.52 16.66
C GLN A 159 4.39 -6.94 15.60
N LYS A 160 4.96 -8.15 15.73
CA LYS A 160 5.95 -8.67 14.78
C LYS A 160 5.32 -8.89 13.40
N THR A 161 4.21 -9.61 13.35
CA THR A 161 3.50 -9.92 12.10
C THR A 161 2.94 -8.66 11.44
N LEU A 162 2.38 -7.72 12.22
CA LEU A 162 1.94 -6.42 11.71
C LEU A 162 3.08 -5.61 11.12
N GLY A 163 4.26 -5.62 11.76
CA GLY A 163 5.46 -4.97 11.24
C GLY A 163 5.89 -5.55 9.90
N GLN A 164 5.91 -6.88 9.78
CA GLN A 164 6.25 -7.58 8.53
C GLN A 164 5.26 -7.26 7.42
N LEU A 165 3.95 -7.44 7.67
CA LEU A 165 2.90 -7.14 6.70
C LEU A 165 2.93 -5.68 6.26
N LYS A 166 3.19 -4.75 7.17
CA LYS A 166 3.32 -3.32 6.86
C LYS A 166 4.44 -3.05 5.86
N VAL A 167 5.58 -3.71 6.00
CA VAL A 167 6.71 -3.56 5.06
C VAL A 167 6.38 -4.21 3.72
N GLN A 168 5.85 -5.43 3.73
CA GLN A 168 5.55 -6.19 2.51
C GLN A 168 4.44 -5.57 1.68
N THR A 169 3.41 -5.02 2.33
CA THR A 169 2.21 -4.50 1.66
C THR A 169 2.16 -2.98 1.62
N GLY A 170 2.94 -2.25 2.43
CA GLY A 170 2.82 -0.79 2.52
C GLY A 170 1.53 -0.30 3.20
N LEU A 171 0.65 -1.20 3.63
CA LEU A 171 -0.55 -0.85 4.39
C LEU A 171 -0.20 -0.32 5.78
N ASN A 172 -1.02 0.61 6.27
CA ASN A 172 -0.92 1.08 7.65
C ASN A 172 -1.64 0.12 8.62
N LEU A 173 -1.44 0.34 9.93
CA LEU A 173 -2.02 -0.53 10.96
C LEU A 173 -3.54 -0.55 10.88
N SER A 174 -4.19 0.61 10.74
CA SER A 174 -5.65 0.71 10.59
C SER A 174 -6.18 -0.12 9.42
N GLN A 175 -5.51 -0.07 8.27
CA GLN A 175 -5.87 -0.85 7.09
C GLN A 175 -5.69 -2.35 7.32
N LEU A 176 -4.57 -2.78 7.92
CA LEU A 176 -4.33 -4.18 8.26
C LEU A 176 -5.35 -4.69 9.28
N THR A 177 -5.66 -3.91 10.31
CA THR A 177 -6.69 -4.28 11.29
C THR A 177 -8.06 -4.38 10.62
N ALA A 178 -8.44 -3.42 9.78
CA ALA A 178 -9.72 -3.45 9.08
C ALA A 178 -9.83 -4.67 8.15
N LEU A 179 -8.73 -5.11 7.52
CA LEU A 179 -8.71 -6.37 6.78
C LEU A 179 -9.00 -7.57 7.67
N CYS A 180 -8.38 -7.65 8.86
CA CYS A 180 -8.66 -8.76 9.79
C CYS A 180 -10.14 -8.88 10.18
N PHE A 181 -10.88 -7.76 10.23
CA PHE A 181 -12.34 -7.79 10.45
C PHE A 181 -13.15 -8.29 9.25
N LYS A 182 -12.58 -8.25 8.04
CA LYS A 182 -13.26 -8.60 6.79
C LYS A 182 -12.90 -9.99 6.25
N LEU A 183 -11.84 -10.60 6.78
CA LEU A 183 -11.46 -12.00 6.55
C LEU A 183 -12.29 -12.96 7.40
#